data_AF-A0A3B0SG74-F1
#
_entry.id   AF-A0A3B0SG74-F1
#
_cell.length_a   1.000
_cell.length_b   1.000
_cell.length_c   1.000
_cell.angle_alpha   90.00
_cell.angle_beta   90.00
_cell.angle_gamma   90.00
#
_symmetry.space_group_name_H-M   'P 1'
#
loop_
_entity.id
_entity.type
_entity.pdbx_description
1 polymer ?
#
loop_
_entity_poly.entity_id
_entity_poly.type
_entity_poly.pdbx_seq_one_letter_code
_entity_poly.pdbx_strand_id
1 'polypeptide(L)'
;MAYSRDDIDTVRDRTDLVELASEITKVKRSGRSTMAVCPFHSEKTPSLSIDGARGLYHCFGCGKSGDVYRWVQETQGLDFAGAVEFLARRAGVTLKIDPEAAKRRSQRESLVEATAAAVSFYTERLKSAPDAGAARSYL
;
A
#
# COMPACT_ATOMS: atom_id res chain seq x y z
N MET A 1 0.24 7.29 9.11
CA MET A 1 0.75 6.32 8.09
C MET A 1 1.52 5.24 8.84
N ALA A 2 1.85 4.10 8.24
CA ALA A 2 2.66 3.08 8.95
C ALA A 2 4.09 3.58 9.21
N TYR A 3 4.64 4.36 8.28
CA TYR A 3 6.00 4.90 8.30
C TYR A 3 6.02 6.41 8.49
N SER A 4 7.18 6.94 8.91
CA SER A 4 7.41 8.38 9.07
C SER A 4 7.23 9.12 7.74
N ARG A 5 6.70 10.34 7.77
CA ARG A 5 6.49 11.14 6.55
C ARG A 5 7.80 11.47 5.86
N ASP A 6 8.83 11.83 6.62
CA ASP A 6 10.16 12.17 6.11
C ASP A 6 10.80 10.99 5.36
N ASP A 7 10.65 9.76 5.85
CA ASP A 7 11.18 8.58 5.15
C ASP A 7 10.39 8.30 3.86
N ILE A 8 9.05 8.47 3.88
CA ILE A 8 8.23 8.35 2.68
C ILE A 8 8.68 9.40 1.65
N ASP A 9 8.80 10.66 2.03
CA ASP A 9 9.25 11.71 1.13
C ASP A 9 10.66 11.43 0.58
N THR A 10 11.58 10.95 1.42
CA THR A 10 12.93 10.54 1.01
C THR A 10 12.91 9.39 0.00
N VAL A 11 12.04 8.40 0.19
CA VAL A 11 11.88 7.28 -0.75
C VAL A 11 11.37 7.80 -2.10
N ARG A 12 10.38 8.70 -2.09
CA ARG A 12 9.85 9.30 -3.32
C ARG A 12 10.94 10.06 -4.07
N ASP A 13 11.70 10.90 -3.37
CA ASP A 13 12.72 11.76 -3.97
C ASP A 13 13.92 10.98 -4.54
N ARG A 14 14.20 9.78 -3.99
CA ARG A 14 15.24 8.87 -4.49
C ARG A 14 14.75 7.92 -5.58
N THR A 15 13.48 7.98 -5.95
CA THR A 15 12.89 7.06 -6.92
C THR A 15 12.69 7.75 -8.27
N ASP A 16 13.38 7.27 -9.31
CA ASP A 16 13.12 7.71 -10.68
C ASP A 16 11.96 6.92 -11.30
N LEU A 17 10.81 7.57 -11.47
CA LEU A 17 9.63 6.98 -12.10
C LEU A 17 9.86 6.59 -13.57
N VAL A 18 10.73 7.32 -14.28
CA VAL A 18 11.06 7.00 -15.68
C VAL A 18 11.83 5.69 -15.75
N GLU A 19 12.75 5.46 -14.81
CA GLU A 19 13.49 4.20 -14.68
C GLU A 19 12.53 3.05 -14.35
N LEU A 20 11.69 3.21 -13.33
CA LEU A 20 10.67 2.21 -12.96
C LEU A 20 9.73 1.87 -14.12
N ALA A 21 9.29 2.87 -14.88
CA ALA A 21 8.42 2.63 -16.03
C ALA A 21 9.14 1.90 -17.16
N SER A 22 10.43 2.18 -17.37
CA SER A 22 11.24 1.55 -18.42
C SER A 22 11.46 0.05 -18.22
N GLU A 23 11.29 -0.45 -16.99
CA GLU A 23 11.35 -1.89 -16.69
C GLU A 23 10.14 -2.67 -17.18
N ILE A 24 8.99 -2.00 -17.34
CA ILE A 24 7.71 -2.64 -17.63
C ILE A 24 7.23 -2.31 -19.05
N THR A 25 7.53 -1.12 -19.53
CA THR A 25 7.03 -0.63 -20.82
C THR A 25 8.09 0.16 -21.58
N LYS A 26 7.88 0.27 -22.89
CA LYS A 26 8.77 1.05 -23.75
C LYS A 26 8.55 2.54 -23.52
N VAL A 27 9.56 3.18 -22.94
CA VAL A 27 9.60 4.62 -22.73
C VAL A 27 10.29 5.31 -23.91
N LYS A 28 9.72 6.43 -24.36
CA LYS A 28 10.27 7.32 -25.38
C LYS A 28 10.36 8.74 -24.83
N ARG A 29 11.58 9.28 -24.78
CA ARG A 29 11.80 10.70 -24.45
C ARG A 29 11.57 11.56 -25.70
N SER A 30 10.81 12.63 -25.56
CA SER A 30 10.53 13.61 -26.61
C SER A 30 10.68 15.02 -26.06
N GLY A 31 11.91 15.56 -26.12
CA GLY A 31 12.22 16.86 -25.52
C GLY A 31 12.09 16.81 -23.99
N ARG A 32 11.24 17.66 -23.41
CA ARG A 32 10.97 17.71 -21.96
C ARG A 32 9.95 16.67 -21.49
N SER A 33 9.17 16.06 -22.39
CA SER A 33 8.17 15.07 -22.02
C SER A 33 8.72 13.65 -22.17
N THR A 34 8.36 12.80 -21.21
CA THR A 34 8.61 11.36 -21.28
C THR A 34 7.29 10.66 -21.52
N MET A 35 7.19 9.93 -22.64
CA MET A 35 5.98 9.22 -23.01
C MET A 35 6.22 7.71 -22.99
N ALA A 36 5.22 6.91 -22.64
CA ALA A 36 5.30 5.46 -22.69
C ALA A 36 3.97 4.82 -23.12
N VAL A 37 4.02 3.55 -23.51
CA VAL A 37 2.80 2.74 -23.69
C VAL A 37 2.24 2.42 -22.31
N CYS A 38 0.96 2.69 -22.08
CA CYS A 38 0.36 2.48 -20.77
C CYS A 38 0.35 0.98 -20.42
N PRO A 39 0.88 0.56 -19.25
CA PRO A 39 0.81 -0.84 -18.83
C PRO A 39 -0.55 -1.20 -18.22
N PHE A 40 -1.43 -0.21 -17.98
CA PHE A 40 -2.68 -0.42 -17.26
C PHE A 40 -3.89 -0.72 -18.15
N HIS A 41 -3.76 -0.54 -19.46
CA HIS A 41 -4.79 -0.90 -20.44
C HIS A 41 -4.12 -1.28 -21.77
N SER A 42 -4.82 -2.07 -22.58
CA SER A 42 -4.29 -2.56 -23.84
C SER A 42 -4.30 -1.47 -24.92
N GLU A 43 -3.14 -0.89 -25.20
CA GLU A 43 -2.93 0.04 -26.30
C GLU A 43 -1.58 -0.19 -27.01
N LYS A 44 -1.45 0.27 -28.26
CA LYS A 44 -0.19 0.19 -29.03
C LYS A 44 0.54 1.52 -29.14
N THR A 45 -0.18 2.63 -28.97
CA THR A 45 0.35 3.98 -29.07
C THR A 45 0.68 4.53 -27.69
N PRO A 46 1.80 5.25 -27.50
CA PRO A 46 2.13 5.86 -26.22
C PRO A 46 1.09 6.91 -25.80
N SER A 47 0.35 6.66 -24.70
CA SER A 47 -0.57 7.65 -24.10
C SER A 47 -0.22 8.01 -22.66
N LEU A 48 0.77 7.34 -22.05
CA LEU A 48 1.24 7.60 -20.70
C LEU A 48 2.29 8.71 -20.71
N SER A 49 2.00 9.85 -20.11
CA SER A 49 2.96 10.92 -19.83
C SER A 49 3.56 10.73 -18.44
N ILE A 50 4.88 10.85 -18.34
CA ILE A 50 5.65 10.72 -17.10
C ILE A 50 6.43 12.02 -16.88
N ASP A 51 6.22 12.62 -15.71
CA ASP A 51 7.02 13.72 -15.21
C ASP A 51 8.03 13.18 -14.20
N GLY A 52 9.25 12.91 -14.67
CA GLY A 52 10.32 12.39 -13.83
C GLY A 52 10.78 13.36 -12.74
N ALA A 53 10.62 14.67 -12.93
CA ALA A 53 11.04 15.66 -11.93
C ALA A 53 10.06 15.71 -10.75
N ARG A 54 8.76 15.53 -11.02
CA ARG A 54 7.73 15.48 -9.97
C ARG A 54 7.42 14.06 -9.49
N GLY A 55 7.94 13.03 -10.17
CA GLY A 55 7.63 11.63 -9.87
C GLY A 55 6.16 11.29 -10.10
N LEU A 56 5.52 11.90 -11.11
CA LEU A 56 4.10 11.75 -11.42
C LEU A 56 3.88 11.16 -12.80
N TYR A 57 2.78 10.44 -12.99
CA TYR A 57 2.32 10.00 -14.30
C TYR A 57 0.84 10.30 -14.53
N HIS A 58 0.47 10.38 -15.81
CA HIS A 58 -0.93 10.41 -16.26
C HIS A 58 -1.04 9.76 -17.63
N CYS A 59 -1.91 8.77 -17.76
CA CYS A 59 -2.33 8.17 -19.01
C CYS A 59 -3.54 8.90 -19.61
N PHE A 60 -3.39 9.49 -20.79
CA PHE A 60 -4.47 10.16 -21.51
C PHE A 60 -5.47 9.19 -22.17
N GLY A 61 -5.12 7.90 -22.30
CA GLY A 61 -6.00 6.88 -22.88
C GLY A 61 -7.03 6.32 -21.90
N CYS A 62 -6.62 6.03 -20.65
CA CYS A 62 -7.50 5.43 -19.63
C CYS A 62 -7.72 6.30 -18.39
N GLY A 63 -7.10 7.48 -18.31
CA GLY A 63 -7.25 8.42 -17.19
C GLY A 63 -6.51 8.05 -15.91
N LYS A 64 -5.82 6.89 -15.85
CA LYS A 64 -5.01 6.53 -14.69
C LYS A 64 -3.88 7.53 -14.48
N SER A 65 -3.75 7.98 -13.24
CA SER A 65 -2.72 8.92 -12.80
C SER A 65 -2.28 8.56 -11.39
N GLY A 66 -1.09 9.02 -11.02
CA GLY A 66 -0.52 8.70 -9.71
C GLY A 66 0.93 9.11 -9.59
N ASP A 67 1.50 8.79 -8.44
CA ASP A 67 2.92 8.94 -8.12
C ASP A 67 3.67 7.60 -8.24
N VAL A 68 4.93 7.58 -7.81
CA VAL A 68 5.78 6.39 -7.74
C VAL A 68 5.16 5.26 -6.91
N TYR A 69 4.45 5.56 -5.83
CA TYR A 69 3.81 4.54 -5.00
C TYR A 69 2.63 3.94 -5.72
N ARG A 70 1.75 4.80 -6.26
CA ARG A 70 0.58 4.34 -7.01
C ARG A 70 0.98 3.48 -8.20
N TRP A 71 2.08 3.84 -8.88
CA TRP A 71 2.66 3.02 -9.93
C TRP A 71 2.97 1.60 -9.44
N VAL A 72 3.70 1.47 -8.34
CA VAL A 72 4.06 0.16 -7.75
C VAL A 72 2.83 -0.59 -7.26
N GLN A 73 1.88 0.08 -6.61
CA GLN A 73 0.63 -0.54 -6.17
C GLN A 73 -0.13 -1.19 -7.33
N GLU A 74 -0.26 -0.47 -8.45
CA GLU A 74 -1.01 -0.93 -9.62
C GLU A 74 -0.25 -1.99 -10.41
N THR A 75 1.08 -1.87 -10.52
CA THR A 75 1.91 -2.80 -11.31
C THR A 75 2.28 -4.08 -10.57
N GLN A 76 2.43 -4.03 -9.24
CA GLN A 76 2.83 -5.16 -8.40
C GLN A 76 1.70 -5.71 -7.52
N GLY A 77 0.52 -5.10 -7.54
CA GLY A 77 -0.62 -5.52 -6.71
C GLY A 77 -0.39 -5.32 -5.21
N LEU A 78 0.46 -4.36 -4.84
CA LEU A 78 0.80 -4.07 -3.44
C LEU A 78 -0.13 -3.00 -2.85
N ASP A 79 -0.32 -3.05 -1.54
CA ASP A 79 -0.90 -1.93 -0.81
C ASP A 79 0.12 -0.79 -0.66
N PHE A 80 -0.29 0.33 -0.06
CA PHE A 80 0.59 1.50 0.05
C PHE A 80 1.81 1.21 0.93
N ALA A 81 1.65 0.47 2.04
CA ALA A 81 2.77 0.11 2.91
C ALA A 81 3.78 -0.79 2.18
N GLY A 82 3.29 -1.81 1.45
CA GLY A 82 4.12 -2.68 0.63
C GLY A 82 4.81 -1.93 -0.51
N ALA A 83 4.15 -0.96 -1.14
CA ALA A 83 4.78 -0.10 -2.16
C ALA A 83 5.90 0.76 -1.57
N VAL A 84 5.70 1.34 -0.37
CA VAL A 84 6.74 2.09 0.34
C VAL A 84 7.93 1.20 0.69
N GLU A 85 7.70 -0.01 1.22
CA GLU A 85 8.76 -0.99 1.53
C GLU A 85 9.52 -1.48 0.30
N PHE A 86 8.80 -1.71 -0.80
CA PHE A 86 9.40 -2.11 -2.08
C PHE A 86 10.37 -1.04 -2.58
N LEU A 87 9.92 0.22 -2.63
CA LEU A 87 10.75 1.33 -3.09
C LEU A 87 11.86 1.68 -2.10
N ALA A 88 11.61 1.59 -0.79
CA ALA A 88 12.62 1.84 0.23
C ALA A 88 13.81 0.89 0.13
N ARG A 89 13.55 -0.42 -0.10
CA ARG A 89 14.60 -1.41 -0.32
C ARG A 89 15.43 -1.09 -1.56
N ARG A 90 14.80 -0.64 -2.65
CA ARG A 90 15.48 -0.26 -3.89
C ARG A 90 16.30 1.03 -3.73
N ALA A 91 15.76 2.02 -3.00
CA ALA A 91 16.39 3.31 -2.75
C ALA A 91 17.42 3.30 -1.60
N GLY A 92 17.61 2.15 -0.94
CA GLY A 92 18.50 2.03 0.22
C GLY A 92 18.08 2.91 1.41
N VAL A 93 16.77 3.09 1.62
CA VAL A 93 16.21 3.91 2.71
C VAL A 93 15.73 2.98 3.83
N THR A 94 16.20 3.21 5.06
CA THR A 94 15.70 2.51 6.24
C THR A 94 14.45 3.22 6.75
N LEU A 95 13.30 2.55 6.63
CA LEU A 95 12.02 3.09 7.10
C LEU A 95 11.91 3.03 8.62
N LYS A 96 11.52 4.14 9.24
CA LYS A 96 11.13 4.18 10.66
C LYS A 96 9.62 4.14 10.77
N ILE A 97 9.13 3.30 11.68
CA ILE A 97 7.71 3.25 12.02
C ILE A 97 7.34 4.58 12.70
N ASP A 98 6.24 5.19 12.26
CA ASP A 98 5.68 6.38 12.90
C ASP A 98 5.31 6.02 14.36
N PRO A 99 5.85 6.70 15.38
CA PRO A 99 5.58 6.41 16.79
C PRO A 99 4.08 6.36 17.12
N GLU A 100 3.28 7.23 16.48
CA GLU A 100 1.84 7.26 16.71
C GLU A 100 1.15 6.07 16.01
N ALA A 101 1.71 5.59 14.90
CA ALA A 101 1.26 4.36 14.26
C ALA A 101 1.62 3.12 15.07
N ALA A 102 2.81 3.07 15.66
CA ALA A 102 3.21 2.01 16.58
C ALA A 102 2.28 1.96 17.80
N LYS A 103 1.96 3.12 18.39
CA LYS A 103 1.01 3.23 19.50
C LYS A 103 -0.38 2.75 19.13
N ARG A 104 -0.93 3.21 17.99
CA ARG A 104 -2.25 2.74 17.49
C ARG A 104 -2.25 1.23 17.23
N ARG A 105 -1.16 0.68 16.67
CA ARG A 105 -1.00 -0.75 16.42
C ARG A 105 -1.03 -1.55 17.73
N SER A 106 -0.25 -1.12 18.72
CA SER A 106 -0.24 -1.73 20.06
C SER A 106 -1.61 -1.67 20.75
N GLN A 107 -2.30 -0.53 20.68
CA GLN A 107 -3.66 -0.40 21.20
C GLN A 107 -4.63 -1.36 20.50
N ARG A 108 -4.55 -1.47 19.18
CA ARG A 108 -5.38 -2.41 18.41
C ARG A 108 -5.10 -3.85 18.80
N GLU A 109 -3.83 -4.24 18.96
CA GLU A 109 -3.44 -5.58 19.39
C GLU A 109 -4.02 -5.91 20.77
N SER A 110 -3.94 -4.98 21.73
CA SER A 110 -4.56 -5.16 23.05
C SER A 110 -6.08 -5.36 22.97
N LEU A 111 -6.77 -4.61 22.11
CA LEU A 111 -8.22 -4.78 21.90
C LEU A 111 -8.58 -6.12 21.25
N VAL A 112 -7.76 -6.58 20.30
CA VAL A 112 -7.92 -7.89 19.67
C VAL A 112 -7.74 -9.00 20.70
N GLU A 113 -6.72 -8.89 21.54
CA GLU A 113 -6.45 -9.86 22.61
C GLU A 113 -7.59 -9.88 23.64
N ALA A 114 -8.07 -8.72 24.09
CA ALA A 114 -9.21 -8.62 25.01
C ALA A 114 -10.48 -9.24 24.41
N THR A 115 -10.71 -9.01 23.11
CA THR A 115 -11.86 -9.59 22.40
C THR A 115 -11.72 -11.10 22.25
N ALA A 116 -10.53 -11.60 21.93
CA ALA A 116 -10.25 -13.03 21.86
C ALA A 116 -10.48 -13.71 23.22
N ALA A 117 -10.00 -13.09 24.31
CA ALA A 117 -10.23 -13.58 25.67
C ALA A 117 -11.73 -13.61 26.03
N ALA A 118 -12.49 -12.57 25.67
CA ALA A 118 -13.94 -12.53 25.86
C ALA A 118 -14.65 -13.64 25.09
N VAL A 119 -14.28 -13.87 23.82
CA VAL A 119 -14.82 -14.96 22.99
C VAL A 119 -14.56 -16.31 23.66
N SER A 120 -13.32 -16.58 24.08
CA SER A 120 -12.98 -17.82 24.78
C SER A 120 -13.79 -17.99 26.07
N PHE A 121 -13.89 -16.93 26.88
CA PHE A 121 -14.65 -16.94 28.12
C PHE A 121 -16.14 -17.25 27.91
N TYR A 122 -16.80 -16.53 27.00
CA TYR A 122 -18.24 -16.73 26.75
C TYR A 122 -18.52 -18.07 26.08
N THR A 123 -17.64 -18.52 25.20
CA THR A 123 -17.76 -19.85 24.57
C THR A 123 -17.67 -20.95 25.62
N GLU A 124 -16.72 -20.87 26.55
CA GLU A 124 -16.56 -21.85 27.61
C GLU A 124 -17.76 -21.82 28.56
N ARG A 125 -18.18 -20.63 29.00
CA ARG A 125 -19.32 -20.45 29.90
C ARG A 125 -20.62 -21.00 29.29
N LEU A 126 -20.86 -20.74 28.00
CA LEU A 126 -22.03 -21.28 27.30
C LEU A 126 -22.06 -22.82 27.32
N LYS A 127 -20.88 -23.47 27.23
CA LYS A 127 -20.76 -24.93 27.21
C LYS A 127 -20.88 -25.55 28.59
N SER A 128 -20.21 -24.99 29.59
CA SER A 128 -19.98 -25.66 30.88
C SER A 128 -20.81 -25.11 32.03
N ALA A 129 -21.33 -23.88 31.95
CA ALA A 129 -22.00 -23.27 33.08
C ALA A 129 -23.40 -23.87 33.33
N PRO A 130 -23.76 -24.14 34.60
CA PRO A 130 -25.04 -24.76 34.94
C PRO A 130 -26.24 -23.85 34.64
N ASP A 131 -26.06 -22.53 34.69
CA ASP A 131 -27.06 -21.50 34.39
C ASP A 131 -27.22 -21.24 32.87
N ALA A 132 -26.34 -21.78 32.02
CA ALA A 132 -26.38 -21.57 30.57
C ALA A 132 -27.45 -22.39 29.83
N GLY A 133 -28.34 -23.11 30.54
CA GLY A 133 -29.38 -23.95 29.94
C GLY A 133 -30.30 -23.19 28.97
N ALA A 134 -30.86 -22.06 29.42
CA ALA A 134 -31.77 -21.24 28.60
C ALA A 134 -31.09 -20.69 27.33
N ALA A 135 -29.82 -20.27 27.43
CA ALA A 135 -29.05 -19.77 26.30
C ALA A 135 -28.73 -20.88 25.27
N ARG A 136 -28.41 -22.09 25.73
CA ARG A 136 -28.19 -23.25 24.83
C ARG A 136 -29.46 -23.71 24.12
N SER A 137 -30.62 -23.63 24.76
CA SER A 137 -31.90 -23.98 24.13
C SER A 137 -32.41 -22.95 23.12
N TYR A 138 -31.88 -21.72 23.15
CA TYR A 138 -32.26 -20.64 22.23
C TYR A 138 -31.50 -20.69 20.89
N LEU A 139 -30.26 -21.18 20.90
CA LEU A 139 -29.38 -21.32 19.72
C LEU A 139 -29.75 -22.54 18.88
#